data_AF-A0A344LXV7-F1
#
_entry.id   AF-A0A344LXV7-F1
#
_cell.length_a   1.000
_cell.length_b   1.000
_cell.length_c   1.000
_cell.angle_alpha   90.00
_cell.angle_beta   90.00
_cell.angle_gamma   90.00
#
_symmetry.space_group_name_H-M   'P 1'
#
loop_
_entity.id
_entity.type
_entity.pdbx_description
1 polymer ?
#
loop_
_entity_poly.entity_id
_entity_poly.type
_entity_poly.pdbx_seq_one_letter_code
_entity_poly.pdbx_strand_id
1 'polypeptide(L)'
;MSLNEYAFDVLEDFYKTSIHDIAKKYQFDVFTDELISKFEYLIKEIKASENHILVANAGYNVSDFKIINSLLAKENLHIHTIFIRSEERRNADLTEGQKMYQNFNRWIDFYPGQIEDVHQEKEDNLKEIKDYFKSTNTIIAEV
;
A
#
# COMPACT_ATOMS: atom_id res chain seq x y z
N MET A 1 15.39 7.39 -6.51
CA MET A 1 15.78 6.17 -5.78
C MET A 1 14.99 5.06 -6.43
N SER A 2 15.61 4.19 -7.25
CA SER A 2 14.86 3.07 -7.82
C SER A 2 14.54 2.12 -6.68
N LEU A 3 13.24 1.96 -6.40
CA LEU A 3 12.75 0.83 -5.62
C LEU A 3 13.08 -0.41 -6.46
N ASN A 4 14.29 -0.95 -6.31
CA ASN A 4 14.48 -2.37 -6.56
C ASN A 4 13.64 -3.04 -5.48
N GLU A 5 12.39 -3.33 -5.80
CA GLU A 5 11.43 -3.98 -4.93
C GLU A 5 11.82 -5.47 -4.79
N TYR A 6 12.98 -5.73 -4.18
CA TYR A 6 13.44 -7.07 -3.81
C TYR A 6 12.36 -7.85 -3.01
N ALA A 7 11.42 -7.12 -2.37
CA ALA A 7 10.29 -7.68 -1.64
C ALA A 7 9.30 -8.46 -2.52
N PHE A 8 9.21 -8.18 -3.83
CA PHE A 8 8.26 -8.85 -4.74
C PHE A 8 8.92 -9.86 -5.67
N ASP A 9 10.26 -10.00 -5.65
CA ASP A 9 10.98 -10.97 -6.48
C ASP A 9 10.50 -12.41 -6.22
N VAL A 10 10.14 -12.73 -4.97
CA VAL A 10 9.64 -14.04 -4.52
C VAL A 10 8.27 -14.44 -5.10
N LEU A 11 7.54 -13.53 -5.76
CA LEU A 11 6.23 -13.80 -6.35
C LEU A 11 6.34 -14.24 -7.82
N GLU A 12 6.99 -15.36 -8.10
CA GLU A 12 7.38 -15.78 -9.46
C GLU A 12 6.19 -15.98 -10.43
N ASP A 13 5.04 -16.42 -9.93
CA ASP A 13 3.83 -16.71 -10.74
C ASP A 13 2.89 -15.51 -10.92
N PHE A 14 3.30 -14.31 -10.47
CA PHE A 14 2.45 -13.12 -10.54
C PHE A 14 2.88 -12.18 -11.67
N TYR A 15 1.90 -11.59 -12.36
CA TYR A 15 2.13 -10.42 -13.20
C TYR A 15 2.57 -9.26 -12.32
N LYS A 16 3.78 -8.73 -12.57
CA LYS A 16 4.36 -7.59 -11.86
C LYS A 16 4.47 -6.41 -12.80
N THR A 17 4.01 -5.26 -12.35
CA THR A 17 4.19 -3.99 -13.06
C THR A 17 4.48 -2.91 -12.04
N SER A 18 5.41 -2.00 -12.36
CA SER A 18 5.66 -0.81 -11.54
C SER A 18 4.86 0.38 -12.06
N ILE A 19 4.62 1.39 -11.22
CA ILE A 19 4.01 2.65 -11.68
C ILE A 19 4.82 3.32 -12.80
N HIS A 20 6.14 3.09 -12.85
CA HIS A 20 7.01 3.59 -13.91
C HIS A 20 6.78 2.87 -15.24
N ASP A 21 6.51 1.56 -15.23
CA ASP A 21 6.18 0.80 -16.42
C ASP A 21 4.81 1.23 -16.98
N ILE A 22 3.83 1.43 -16.09
CA ILE A 22 2.51 1.96 -16.43
C ILE A 22 2.66 3.37 -17.03
N ALA A 23 3.47 4.24 -16.41
CA ALA A 23 3.76 5.58 -16.91
C ALA A 23 4.37 5.57 -18.31
N LYS A 24 5.34 4.69 -18.55
CA LYS A 24 5.96 4.53 -19.87
C LYS A 24 4.97 4.04 -20.92
N LYS A 25 4.10 3.08 -20.56
CA LYS A 25 3.09 2.51 -21.46
C LYS A 25 2.02 3.53 -21.85
N TYR A 26 1.56 4.33 -20.89
CA TYR A 26 0.48 5.30 -21.10
C TYR A 26 0.95 6.75 -21.30
N GLN A 27 2.27 6.97 -21.37
CA GLN A 27 2.89 8.28 -21.62
C GLN A 27 2.43 9.37 -20.64
N PHE A 28 2.45 9.07 -19.34
CA PHE A 28 2.12 10.03 -18.28
C PHE A 28 3.32 10.21 -17.34
N ASP A 29 3.38 11.33 -16.62
CA ASP A 29 4.45 11.63 -15.66
C ASP A 29 4.05 11.26 -14.23
N VAL A 30 4.85 10.41 -13.59
CA VAL A 30 4.57 9.90 -12.23
C VAL A 30 4.59 11.01 -11.17
N PHE A 31 5.31 12.10 -11.41
CA PHE A 31 5.52 13.18 -10.45
C PHE A 31 4.58 14.36 -10.69
N THR A 32 4.32 14.72 -11.95
CA THR A 32 3.56 15.94 -12.26
C THR A 32 2.09 15.73 -12.53
N ASP A 33 1.68 14.54 -12.96
CA ASP A 33 0.29 14.34 -13.36
C ASP A 33 -0.64 14.16 -12.15
N GLU A 34 -1.94 14.38 -12.37
CA GLU A 34 -2.94 14.28 -11.32
C GLU A 34 -3.04 12.85 -10.76
N LEU A 35 -3.21 12.75 -9.43
CA LEU A 35 -3.29 11.46 -8.73
C LEU A 35 -4.42 10.56 -9.28
N ILE A 36 -5.56 11.15 -9.64
CA ILE A 36 -6.71 10.41 -10.17
C ILE A 36 -6.34 9.74 -11.50
N SER A 37 -5.69 10.44 -12.42
CA SER A 37 -5.27 9.88 -13.71
C SER A 37 -4.30 8.70 -13.53
N LYS A 38 -3.42 8.76 -12.53
CA LYS A 38 -2.51 7.64 -12.20
C LYS A 38 -3.28 6.39 -11.81
N PHE A 39 -4.30 6.53 -10.97
CA PHE A 39 -5.17 5.42 -10.59
C PHE A 39 -6.03 4.91 -11.75
N GLU A 40 -6.46 5.77 -12.68
CA GLU A 40 -7.17 5.31 -13.88
C GLU A 40 -6.32 4.38 -14.75
N TYR A 41 -5.04 4.68 -14.92
CA TYR A 41 -4.13 3.78 -15.63
C TYR A 41 -3.86 2.50 -14.85
N LEU A 42 -3.76 2.57 -13.52
CA LEU A 42 -3.69 1.37 -12.67
C LEU A 42 -4.92 0.47 -12.87
N ILE A 43 -6.13 1.04 -12.87
CA ILE A 43 -7.36 0.25 -13.07
C ILE A 43 -7.39 -0.41 -14.45
N LYS A 44 -6.90 0.28 -15.49
CA LYS A 44 -6.77 -0.31 -16.84
C LYS A 44 -5.82 -1.51 -16.85
N GLU A 45 -4.69 -1.43 -16.16
CA GLU A 45 -3.76 -2.56 -16.02
C GLU A 45 -4.36 -3.70 -15.23
N ILE A 46 -5.07 -3.40 -14.13
CA ILE A 46 -5.80 -4.41 -13.35
C ILE A 46 -6.76 -5.11 -14.30
N LYS A 47 -7.66 -4.40 -14.97
CA LYS A 47 -8.64 -4.99 -15.91
C LYS A 47 -8.02 -5.81 -17.04
N ALA A 48 -6.80 -5.51 -17.44
CA ALA A 48 -6.10 -6.23 -18.51
C ALA A 48 -5.38 -7.51 -18.03
N SER A 49 -5.17 -7.69 -16.72
CA SER A 49 -4.50 -8.88 -16.20
C SER A 49 -5.42 -10.11 -16.17
N GLU A 50 -4.89 -11.33 -16.20
CA GLU A 50 -5.70 -12.52 -15.94
C GLU A 50 -5.70 -12.79 -14.43
N ASN A 51 -6.88 -13.03 -13.82
CA ASN A 51 -7.06 -13.34 -12.38
C ASN A 51 -6.69 -12.20 -11.39
N HIS A 52 -7.29 -11.02 -11.56
CA HIS A 52 -6.95 -9.74 -10.92
C HIS A 52 -6.70 -9.75 -9.40
N ILE A 53 -5.42 -9.71 -9.01
CA ILE A 53 -4.93 -9.44 -7.65
C ILE A 53 -4.03 -8.19 -7.73
N LEU A 54 -4.26 -7.20 -6.86
CA LEU A 54 -3.37 -6.05 -6.70
C LEU A 54 -2.49 -6.28 -5.46
N VAL A 55 -1.18 -6.40 -5.67
CA VAL A 55 -0.18 -6.34 -4.60
C VAL A 55 0.54 -5.01 -4.75
N ALA A 56 0.52 -4.19 -3.71
CA ALA A 56 1.09 -2.86 -3.74
C ALA A 56 1.81 -2.54 -2.43
N ASN A 57 2.74 -1.61 -2.50
CA ASN A 57 3.51 -1.15 -1.35
C ASN A 57 2.58 -0.45 -0.34
N ALA A 58 2.81 -0.69 0.96
CA ALA A 58 1.94 -0.40 2.10
C ALA A 58 1.81 1.10 2.47
N GLY A 59 1.78 1.99 1.47
CA GLY A 59 1.61 3.43 1.63
C GLY A 59 0.19 3.94 1.39
N TYR A 60 -0.76 3.07 1.01
CA TYR A 60 -2.12 3.51 0.73
C TYR A 60 -2.85 3.90 2.01
N ASN A 61 -3.30 5.15 2.04
CA ASN A 61 -4.23 5.65 3.04
C ASN A 61 -5.69 5.38 2.59
N VAL A 62 -6.66 5.68 3.46
CA VAL A 62 -8.08 5.52 3.12
C VAL A 62 -8.51 6.30 1.88
N SER A 63 -7.93 7.47 1.62
CA SER A 63 -8.28 8.29 0.45
C SER A 63 -7.88 7.60 -0.85
N ASP A 64 -6.70 6.97 -0.88
CA ASP A 64 -6.26 6.17 -2.01
C ASP A 64 -7.21 4.99 -2.26
N PHE A 65 -7.57 4.26 -1.20
CA PHE A 65 -8.55 3.17 -1.29
C PHE A 65 -9.93 3.65 -1.78
N LYS A 66 -10.40 4.84 -1.35
CA LYS A 66 -11.65 5.43 -1.84
C LYS A 66 -11.59 5.72 -3.34
N ILE A 67 -10.47 6.25 -3.84
CA ILE A 67 -10.29 6.53 -5.28
C ILE A 67 -10.26 5.21 -6.06
N ILE A 68 -9.44 4.25 -5.64
CA ILE A 68 -9.34 2.92 -6.27
C ILE A 68 -10.72 2.25 -6.30
N ASN A 69 -11.43 2.20 -5.18
CA ASN A 69 -12.74 1.55 -5.08
C ASN A 69 -13.77 2.23 -6.00
N SER A 70 -13.76 3.57 -6.06
CA SER A 70 -14.63 4.34 -6.96
C SER A 70 -14.35 4.05 -8.43
N LEU A 71 -13.06 3.96 -8.83
CA LEU A 71 -12.67 3.67 -10.20
C LEU A 71 -12.94 2.21 -10.60
N LEU A 72 -12.72 1.25 -9.69
CA LEU A 72 -13.08 -0.16 -9.92
C LEU A 72 -14.59 -0.33 -10.11
N ALA A 73 -15.41 0.36 -9.31
CA ALA A 73 -16.87 0.28 -9.41
C ALA A 73 -17.39 0.73 -10.79
N LYS A 74 -16.76 1.73 -11.43
CA LYS A 74 -17.09 2.16 -12.81
C LYS A 74 -16.89 1.04 -13.84
N GLU A 75 -15.99 0.10 -13.54
CA GLU A 75 -15.65 -1.03 -14.39
C GLU A 75 -16.36 -2.34 -13.96
N ASN A 76 -17.36 -2.27 -13.06
CA ASN A 76 -18.00 -3.43 -12.43
C ASN A 76 -17.02 -4.36 -11.67
N LEU A 77 -15.90 -3.83 -11.21
CA LEU A 77 -14.93 -4.53 -10.37
C LEU A 77 -15.10 -4.11 -8.91
N HIS A 78 -14.70 -4.97 -7.98
CA HIS A 78 -14.71 -4.69 -6.55
C HIS A 78 -13.48 -5.31 -5.87
N ILE A 79 -13.06 -4.70 -4.77
CA ILE A 79 -12.00 -5.28 -3.93
C ILE A 79 -12.62 -6.43 -3.14
N HIS A 80 -12.14 -7.66 -3.36
CA HIS A 80 -12.62 -8.83 -2.63
C HIS A 80 -11.93 -8.99 -1.27
N THR A 81 -10.60 -8.81 -1.24
CA THR A 81 -9.81 -9.01 -0.01
C THR A 81 -8.69 -7.99 0.10
N ILE A 82 -8.50 -7.46 1.29
CA ILE A 82 -7.36 -6.61 1.67
C ILE A 82 -6.54 -7.37 2.69
N PHE A 83 -5.27 -7.60 2.35
CA PHE A 83 -4.30 -8.24 3.24
C PHE A 83 -3.56 -7.18 4.04
N ILE A 84 -3.55 -7.33 5.37
CA ILE A 84 -2.86 -6.44 6.29
C ILE A 84 -1.94 -7.27 7.18
N ARG A 85 -0.83 -6.69 7.64
CA ARG A 85 0.08 -7.40 8.57
C ARG A 85 -0.67 -7.69 9.86
N SER A 86 -0.48 -8.89 10.42
CA SER A 86 -1.05 -9.24 11.73
C SER A 86 -0.56 -8.33 12.86
N GLU A 87 -1.37 -8.19 13.91
CA GLU A 87 -1.02 -7.37 15.09
C GLU A 87 0.33 -7.77 15.68
N GLU A 88 0.61 -9.08 15.78
CA GLU A 88 1.90 -9.60 16.24
C GLU A 88 3.06 -9.06 15.40
N ARG A 89 2.94 -9.08 14.08
CA ARG A 89 3.98 -8.58 13.17
C ARG A 89 4.15 -7.07 13.28
N ARG A 90 3.06 -6.30 13.41
CA ARG A 90 3.11 -4.85 13.56
C ARG A 90 3.79 -4.45 14.88
N ASN A 91 3.50 -5.16 15.97
CA ASN A 91 4.14 -4.96 17.27
C ASN A 91 5.62 -5.39 17.26
N ALA A 92 5.97 -6.45 16.52
CA ALA A 92 7.35 -6.85 16.32
C ALA A 92 8.16 -5.78 15.58
N ASP A 93 7.60 -5.16 14.53
CA ASP A 93 8.24 -4.06 13.80
C ASP A 93 8.50 -2.85 14.71
N LEU A 94 7.52 -2.48 15.56
CA LEU A 94 7.69 -1.40 16.54
C LEU A 94 8.85 -1.70 17.49
N THR A 95 8.87 -2.91 18.05
CA THR A 95 9.91 -3.36 18.98
C THR A 95 11.30 -3.36 18.30
N GLU A 96 11.37 -3.81 17.06
CA GLU A 96 12.61 -3.78 16.27
C GLU A 96 13.07 -2.34 16.00
N GLY A 97 12.16 -1.45 15.59
CA GLY A 97 12.43 -0.04 15.36
C GLY A 97 12.96 0.66 16.61
N GLN A 98 12.36 0.40 17.78
CA GLN A 98 12.83 0.91 19.07
C GLN A 98 14.23 0.41 19.42
N LYS A 99 14.51 -0.88 19.22
CA LYS A 99 15.84 -1.46 19.44
C LYS A 99 16.88 -0.84 18.50
N MET A 100 16.56 -0.66 17.22
CA MET A 100 17.46 0.00 16.27
C MET A 100 17.72 1.45 16.67
N TYR A 101 16.70 2.20 17.05
CA TYR A 101 16.84 3.58 17.51
C TYR A 101 17.81 3.69 18.70
N GLN A 102 17.67 2.79 19.69
CA GLN A 102 18.55 2.72 20.86
C GLN A 102 19.98 2.29 20.49
N ASN A 103 20.14 1.21 19.71
CA ASN A 103 21.44 0.63 19.41
C ASN A 103 22.32 1.52 18.51
N PHE A 104 21.70 2.27 17.61
CA PHE A 104 22.42 3.11 16.65
C PHE A 104 22.52 4.58 17.07
N ASN A 105 22.08 4.95 18.28
CA ASN A 105 22.08 6.33 18.77
C ASN A 105 21.55 7.30 17.69
N ARG A 106 20.33 7.06 17.19
CA ARG A 106 19.73 7.86 16.10
C ARG A 106 19.05 9.15 16.56
N TRP A 107 19.31 9.59 17.80
CA TRP A 107 18.77 10.82 18.40
C TRP A 107 19.07 12.12 17.63
N ILE A 108 20.08 12.10 16.74
CA ILE A 108 20.39 13.23 15.85
C ILE A 108 19.48 13.23 14.60
N ASP A 109 19.08 12.05 14.13
CA ASP A 109 18.27 11.89 12.92
C ASP A 109 16.76 11.86 13.23
N PHE A 110 16.38 11.41 14.42
CA PHE A 110 15.00 11.26 14.88
C PHE A 110 14.87 11.68 16.34
N TYR A 111 13.76 12.31 16.70
CA TYR A 111 13.51 12.66 18.10
C TYR A 111 13.02 11.42 18.89
N PRO A 112 13.27 11.37 20.22
CA PRO A 112 12.71 10.31 21.07
C PRO A 112 11.18 10.28 21.01
N GLY A 113 10.57 9.15 20.66
CA GLY A 113 9.12 9.01 20.48
C GLY A 113 8.66 9.00 19.02
N GLN A 114 9.52 9.39 18.07
CA GLN A 114 9.13 9.46 16.66
C GLN A 114 8.75 8.10 16.06
N ILE A 115 9.36 7.00 16.53
CA ILE A 115 9.06 5.64 16.05
C ILE A 115 7.65 5.23 16.49
N GLU A 116 7.29 5.56 17.73
CA GLU A 116 5.97 5.34 18.30
C GLU A 116 4.91 6.17 17.60
N ASP A 117 5.19 7.45 17.32
CA ASP A 117 4.27 8.34 16.59
C ASP A 117 3.97 7.80 15.18
N VAL A 118 5.01 7.39 14.43
CA VAL A 118 4.85 6.79 13.10
C VAL A 118 4.11 5.45 13.16
N HIS A 119 4.34 4.65 14.21
CA HIS A 119 3.60 3.41 14.41
C HIS A 119 2.12 3.69 14.68
N GLN A 120 1.82 4.66 15.55
CA GLN A 120 0.44 5.05 15.85
C GLN A 120 -0.29 5.59 14.61
N GLU A 121 0.36 6.41 13.79
CA GLU A 121 -0.19 6.89 12.51
C GLU A 121 -0.57 5.72 11.59
N LYS A 122 0.24 4.66 11.55
CA LYS A 122 -0.08 3.45 10.77
C LYS A 122 -1.26 2.68 11.35
N GLU A 123 -1.36 2.53 12.66
CA GLU A 123 -2.51 1.87 13.31
C GLU A 123 -3.80 2.67 13.10
N ASP A 124 -3.74 4.00 13.16
CA ASP A 124 -4.88 4.88 12.90
C ASP A 124 -5.36 4.76 11.44
N ASN A 125 -4.43 4.81 10.47
CA ASN A 125 -4.73 4.57 9.07
C ASN A 125 -5.35 3.18 8.84
N LEU A 126 -4.82 2.14 9.49
CA LEU A 126 -5.35 0.79 9.40
C LEU A 126 -6.78 0.69 9.94
N LYS A 127 -7.04 1.35 11.07
CA LYS A 127 -8.38 1.42 11.67
C LYS A 127 -9.36 2.11 10.73
N GLU A 128 -8.98 3.23 10.13
CA GLU A 128 -9.84 3.91 9.16
C GLU A 128 -10.14 3.03 7.93
N ILE A 129 -9.16 2.28 7.42
CA ILE A 129 -9.36 1.31 6.34
C ILE A 129 -10.37 0.24 6.77
N LYS A 130 -10.19 -0.33 7.97
CA LYS A 130 -11.11 -1.32 8.52
C LYS A 130 -12.54 -0.79 8.63
N ASP A 131 -12.70 0.43 9.16
CA ASP A 131 -14.00 1.06 9.32
C ASP A 131 -14.67 1.37 7.97
N TYR A 132 -13.91 1.84 6.98
CA TYR A 132 -14.43 2.12 5.64
C TYR A 132 -14.97 0.86 4.94
N PHE A 133 -14.26 -0.26 5.02
CA PHE A 133 -14.67 -1.49 4.35
C PHE A 133 -15.64 -2.36 5.15
N LYS A 134 -15.91 -2.03 6.43
CA LYS A 134 -16.81 -2.79 7.32
C LYS A 134 -18.23 -3.00 6.77
N SER A 135 -18.75 -2.03 6.01
CA SER A 135 -20.09 -2.10 5.41
C SER A 135 -20.08 -2.65 3.98
N THR A 136 -18.95 -3.16 3.50
CA THR A 136 -18.79 -3.71 2.15
C THR A 136 -18.60 -5.23 2.23
N ASN A 137 -18.72 -5.92 1.08
CA ASN A 137 -18.39 -7.34 0.99
C ASN A 137 -16.87 -7.63 0.98
N THR A 138 -16.04 -6.61 1.24
CA THR A 138 -14.59 -6.74 1.24
C THR A 138 -14.12 -7.43 2.52
N ILE A 139 -13.33 -8.49 2.36
CA ILE A 139 -12.71 -9.21 3.47
C ILE A 139 -11.41 -8.52 3.86
N ILE A 140 -11.20 -8.28 5.16
CA ILE A 140 -9.90 -7.83 5.66
C ILE A 140 -9.23 -9.03 6.34
N ALA A 141 -8.09 -9.45 5.80
CA ALA A 141 -7.36 -10.61 6.27
C ALA A 141 -6.03 -10.18 6.90
N GLU A 142 -5.85 -10.50 8.18
CA GLU A 142 -4.56 -10.34 8.86
C GLU A 142 -3.65 -11.52 8.54
N VAL A 143 -2.45 -11.25 8.02
CA VAL A 143 -1.49 -12.27 7.54
C VAL A 143 -0.08 -12.09 8.07
#